data_AF-A0A956PQJ9-F1
#
_entry.id   AF-A0A956PQJ9-F1
#
_cell.length_a   1.000
_cell.length_b   1.000
_cell.length_c   1.000
_cell.angle_alpha   90.00
_cell.angle_beta   90.00
_cell.angle_gamma   90.00
#
_symmetry.space_group_name_H-M   'P 1'
#
loop_
_entity.id
_entity.type
_entity.pdbx_description
1 polymer ?
#
loop_
_entity_poly.entity_id
_entity_poly.type
_entity_poly.pdbx_seq_one_letter_code
_entity_poly.pdbx_strand_id
1 'polypeptide(L)'
;MSSFDRSRAMSRKSDDKPEEEEGKPTLRRQASKMPSRTERILEALNKLDDERLKKLTTQIGPDELAVAIMDADDQLKQRIAAFIPPDKIEVYKEYLVVDRSRFPKDVVDGCQGKLLRLCM
;
A
#
# COMPACT_ATOMS: atom_id res chain seq x y z
N MET A 1 -47.68 -47.18 2.32
CA MET A 1 -48.20 -47.60 3.64
C MET A 1 -47.27 -48.66 4.23
N SER A 2 -47.06 -48.59 5.55
CA SER A 2 -46.32 -49.55 6.41
C SER A 2 -44.79 -49.36 6.42
N SER A 3 -44.08 -49.18 7.55
CA SER A 3 -44.44 -49.03 8.96
C SER A 3 -43.29 -48.36 9.73
N PHE A 4 -43.66 -47.50 10.67
CA PHE A 4 -42.84 -47.01 11.79
C PHE A 4 -42.55 -48.15 12.78
N ASP A 5 -41.32 -48.25 13.29
CA ASP A 5 -41.02 -48.91 14.57
C ASP A 5 -39.77 -48.23 15.20
N ARG A 6 -40.01 -47.38 16.20
CA ARG A 6 -39.74 -47.56 17.63
C ARG A 6 -38.40 -47.02 18.14
N SER A 7 -38.54 -45.85 18.75
CA SER A 7 -37.84 -45.31 19.91
C SER A 7 -36.87 -46.21 20.67
N ARG A 8 -35.68 -45.66 20.96
CA ARG A 8 -35.02 -45.85 22.25
C ARG A 8 -34.48 -44.52 22.76
N ALA A 9 -35.22 -43.92 23.69
CA ALA A 9 -34.69 -42.91 24.59
C ALA A 9 -33.65 -43.56 25.54
N MET A 10 -32.64 -42.79 25.97
CA MET A 10 -32.49 -42.41 27.38
C MET A 10 -31.30 -41.46 27.55
N SER A 11 -31.65 -40.34 28.20
CA SER A 11 -30.85 -39.23 28.71
C SER A 11 -29.51 -39.61 29.34
N ARG A 12 -28.43 -38.89 28.96
CA ARG A 12 -27.23 -38.74 29.78
C ARG A 12 -26.94 -37.24 29.92
N LYS A 13 -27.08 -36.79 31.17
CA LYS A 13 -26.59 -35.54 31.78
C LYS A 13 -25.62 -34.73 30.91
N SER A 14 -26.02 -33.52 30.55
CA SER A 14 -25.07 -32.43 30.30
C SER A 14 -25.10 -31.57 31.55
N ASP A 15 -24.05 -31.67 32.37
CA ASP A 15 -23.78 -30.70 33.43
C ASP A 15 -23.44 -29.37 32.77
N ASP A 16 -24.29 -28.39 33.02
CA ASP A 16 -24.12 -27.00 32.68
C ASP A 16 -23.10 -26.40 33.65
N LYS A 17 -21.90 -26.07 33.15
CA LYS A 17 -20.96 -25.15 33.79
C LYS A 17 -20.05 -24.54 32.73
N PRO A 18 -20.22 -23.26 32.38
CA PRO A 18 -19.14 -22.45 31.86
C PRO A 18 -18.80 -21.40 32.93
N GLU A 19 -17.88 -21.72 33.82
CA GLU A 19 -17.25 -20.72 34.69
C GLU A 19 -15.75 -20.68 34.40
N GLU A 20 -15.38 -19.52 33.84
CA GLU A 20 -14.11 -18.79 34.03
C GLU A 20 -12.82 -19.44 33.50
N GLU A 21 -12.55 -19.21 32.20
CA GLU A 21 -11.16 -18.99 31.77
C GLU A 21 -10.78 -17.53 32.10
N GLU A 22 -10.09 -17.36 33.23
CA GLU A 22 -9.22 -16.20 33.46
C GLU A 22 -8.18 -16.07 32.34
N GLY A 23 -7.90 -14.82 31.95
CA GLY A 23 -6.55 -14.44 31.57
C GLY A 23 -6.14 -14.71 30.13
N LYS A 24 -6.77 -14.05 29.17
CA LYS A 24 -6.02 -13.56 28.00
C LYS A 24 -6.30 -12.07 27.86
N PRO A 25 -5.28 -11.19 27.96
CA PRO A 25 -5.44 -9.88 27.37
C PRO A 25 -5.73 -10.15 25.89
N THR A 26 -6.93 -9.82 25.45
CA THR A 26 -7.19 -9.63 24.02
C THR A 26 -6.30 -8.47 23.60
N LEU A 27 -5.03 -8.79 23.33
CA LEU A 27 -4.18 -8.03 22.45
C LEU A 27 -5.00 -7.97 21.17
N ARG A 28 -5.78 -6.90 21.04
CA ARG A 28 -6.30 -6.40 19.78
C ARG A 28 -5.03 -6.22 18.97
N ARG A 29 -4.64 -7.28 18.25
CA ARG A 29 -3.46 -7.33 17.40
C ARG A 29 -3.64 -6.10 16.53
N GLN A 30 -2.91 -5.04 16.83
CA GLN A 30 -2.65 -4.00 15.86
C GLN A 30 -1.93 -4.78 14.77
N ALA A 31 -2.69 -5.26 13.79
CA ALA A 31 -2.14 -5.80 12.58
C ALA A 31 -1.38 -4.61 12.01
N SER A 32 -0.07 -4.60 12.23
CA SER A 32 0.86 -3.75 11.52
C SER A 32 0.63 -4.09 10.05
N LYS A 33 -0.27 -3.35 9.40
CA LYS A 33 -0.50 -3.46 7.97
C LYS A 33 0.86 -3.23 7.35
N MET A 34 1.40 -4.25 6.67
CA MET A 34 2.63 -4.07 5.92
C MET A 34 2.41 -2.89 4.96
N PRO A 35 3.33 -1.93 4.91
CA PRO A 35 3.16 -0.76 4.06
C PRO A 35 3.07 -1.20 2.60
N SER A 36 2.09 -0.64 1.90
CA SER A 36 1.89 -0.78 0.47
C SER A 36 3.15 -0.39 -0.31
N ARG A 37 3.21 -0.77 -1.59
CA ARG A 37 4.33 -0.39 -2.45
C ARG A 37 4.47 1.13 -2.53
N THR A 38 3.35 1.83 -2.72
CA THR A 38 3.28 3.29 -2.74
C THR A 38 3.84 3.87 -1.44
N GLU A 39 3.35 3.45 -0.28
CA GLU A 39 3.83 3.96 1.02
C GLU A 39 5.34 3.76 1.20
N ARG A 40 5.87 2.59 0.83
CA ARG A 40 7.32 2.32 0.89
C ARG A 40 8.13 3.23 -0.02
N ILE A 41 7.63 3.54 -1.21
CA ILE A 41 8.29 4.46 -2.16
C ILE A 41 8.29 5.88 -1.61
N LEU A 42 7.15 6.35 -1.12
CA LEU A 42 7.03 7.71 -0.56
C LEU A 42 7.93 7.87 0.67
N GLU A 43 8.02 6.85 1.52
CA GLU A 43 8.95 6.85 2.65
C GLU A 43 10.41 6.86 2.20
N ALA A 44 10.76 6.06 1.18
CA ALA A 44 12.12 6.02 0.64
C ALA A 44 12.53 7.38 0.04
N LEU A 45 11.67 8.01 -0.76
CA LEU A 45 11.90 9.33 -1.35
C LEU A 45 12.12 10.41 -0.29
N ASN A 46 11.35 10.38 0.80
CA ASN A 46 11.51 11.33 1.89
C ASN A 46 12.87 11.21 2.59
N LYS A 47 13.44 10.00 2.65
CA LYS A 47 14.75 9.72 3.26
C LYS A 47 15.95 10.01 2.35
N LEU A 48 15.73 10.23 1.05
CA LEU A 48 16.81 10.60 0.15
C LEU A 48 17.33 12.00 0.46
N ASP A 49 18.64 12.17 0.40
CA ASP A 49 19.28 13.48 0.39
C ASP A 49 19.12 14.15 -0.98
N ASP A 50 19.45 15.43 -1.05
CA ASP A 50 19.24 16.24 -2.25
C ASP A 50 20.15 15.81 -3.41
N GLU A 51 21.36 15.29 -3.13
CA GLU A 51 22.22 14.73 -4.16
C GLU A 51 21.65 13.46 -4.79
N ARG A 52 21.09 12.55 -3.98
CA ARG A 52 20.44 11.34 -4.48
C ARG A 52 19.14 11.67 -5.20
N LEU A 53 18.35 12.63 -4.71
CA LEU A 53 17.16 13.10 -5.43
C LEU A 53 17.53 13.68 -6.79
N LYS A 54 18.57 14.51 -6.88
CA LYS A 54 19.08 15.03 -8.16
C LYS A 54 19.59 13.93 -9.10
N LYS A 55 20.29 12.93 -8.57
CA LYS A 55 20.72 11.76 -9.36
C LYS A 55 19.52 10.93 -9.81
N LEU A 56 18.48 10.85 -9.01
CA LEU A 56 17.27 10.10 -9.32
C LEU A 56 16.50 10.78 -10.47
N THR A 57 16.27 12.09 -10.40
CA THR A 57 15.56 12.86 -11.45
C THR A 57 16.25 12.87 -12.81
N THR A 58 17.52 12.46 -12.88
CA THR A 58 18.26 12.28 -14.14
C THR A 58 18.24 10.85 -14.67
N GLN A 59 17.91 9.85 -13.83
CA GLN A 59 17.86 8.43 -14.20
C GLN A 59 16.45 7.93 -14.56
N ILE A 60 15.41 8.58 -14.04
CA ILE A 60 14.01 8.31 -14.39
C ILE A 60 13.46 9.45 -15.24
N GLY A 61 12.60 9.12 -16.21
CA GLY A 61 11.92 10.15 -17.00
C GLY A 61 11.01 11.02 -16.14
N PRO A 62 10.83 12.32 -16.46
CA PRO A 62 9.91 13.21 -15.73
C PRO A 62 8.46 12.71 -15.75
N ASP A 63 8.05 12.09 -16.85
CA ASP A 63 6.75 11.45 -17.06
C ASP A 63 6.59 10.21 -16.16
N GLU A 64 7.54 9.27 -16.21
CA GLU A 64 7.55 8.07 -15.37
C GLU A 64 7.59 8.42 -13.88
N LEU A 65 8.37 9.44 -13.52
CA LEU A 65 8.46 9.94 -12.16
C LEU A 65 7.14 10.51 -11.68
N ALA A 66 6.50 11.37 -12.47
CA ALA A 66 5.19 11.94 -12.16
C ALA A 66 4.13 10.85 -11.97
N VAL A 67 4.09 9.85 -12.86
CA VAL A 67 3.19 8.69 -12.73
C VAL A 67 3.48 7.89 -11.46
N ALA A 68 4.75 7.68 -11.11
CA ALA A 68 5.10 6.89 -9.93
C ALA A 68 4.69 7.56 -8.61
N ILE A 69 4.66 8.90 -8.56
CA ILE A 69 4.39 9.70 -7.35
C ILE A 69 3.06 10.45 -7.39
N MET A 70 2.16 10.13 -8.31
CA MET A 70 0.91 10.90 -8.47
C MET A 70 0.03 10.91 -7.22
N ASP A 71 0.11 9.85 -6.40
CA ASP A 71 -0.59 9.72 -5.12
C ASP A 71 0.20 10.32 -3.93
N ALA A 72 1.37 10.91 -4.18
CA ALA A 72 2.16 11.61 -3.17
C ALA A 72 1.50 12.92 -2.74
N ASP A 73 1.85 13.39 -1.54
CA ASP A 73 1.50 14.74 -1.11
C ASP A 73 2.21 15.82 -1.97
N ASP A 74 1.64 17.02 -1.95
CA ASP A 74 2.12 18.14 -2.75
C ASP A 74 3.51 18.62 -2.29
N GLN A 75 3.84 18.45 -1.01
CA GLN A 75 5.15 18.83 -0.48
C GLN A 75 6.27 17.99 -1.09
N LEU A 76 6.09 16.68 -1.19
CA LEU A 76 7.03 15.78 -1.83
C LEU A 76 7.13 16.05 -3.34
N LYS A 77 5.99 16.29 -4.01
CA LYS A 77 5.96 16.65 -5.44
C LYS A 77 6.74 17.93 -5.72
N GLN A 78 6.60 18.96 -4.88
CA GLN A 78 7.34 20.22 -4.99
C GLN A 78 8.83 20.05 -4.70
N ARG A 79 9.19 19.26 -3.68
CA ARG A 79 10.58 18.95 -3.37
C ARG A 79 11.27 18.27 -4.54
N ILE A 80 10.63 17.28 -5.14
CA ILE A 80 11.15 16.57 -6.33
C ILE A 80 11.26 17.52 -7.53
N ALA A 81 10.24 18.37 -7.75
CA ALA A 81 10.22 19.34 -8.84
C ALA A 81 11.45 20.26 -8.86
N ALA A 82 11.99 20.64 -7.69
CA ALA A 82 13.17 21.48 -7.58
C ALA A 82 14.45 20.87 -8.19
N PHE A 83 14.48 19.54 -8.37
CA PHE A 83 15.61 18.80 -8.92
C PHE A 83 15.40 18.36 -10.38
N ILE A 84 14.26 18.68 -10.97
CA ILE A 84 13.97 18.35 -12.36
C ILE A 84 14.61 19.41 -13.27
N PRO A 85 15.30 19.01 -14.35
CA PRO A 85 15.86 19.96 -15.32
C PRO A 85 14.79 20.93 -15.87
N PRO A 86 15.09 22.23 -16.02
CA PRO A 86 14.11 23.22 -16.45
C PRO A 86 13.47 22.93 -17.82
N ASP A 87 14.18 22.25 -18.72
CA ASP A 87 13.69 21.81 -20.03
C ASP A 87 12.68 20.65 -19.94
N LYS A 88 12.62 19.97 -18.79
CA LYS A 88 11.76 18.79 -18.54
C LYS A 88 10.65 19.04 -17.53
N ILE A 89 10.66 20.20 -16.88
CA ILE A 89 9.74 20.51 -15.78
C ILE A 89 8.28 20.55 -16.25
N GLU A 90 8.02 21.02 -17.47
CA GLU A 90 6.66 21.10 -18.01
C GLU A 90 6.07 19.71 -18.23
N VAL A 91 6.84 18.76 -18.76
CA VAL A 91 6.41 17.35 -18.90
C VAL A 91 6.05 16.76 -17.54
N TYR A 92 6.87 17.00 -16.52
CA TYR A 92 6.57 16.53 -15.16
C TYR A 92 5.24 17.10 -14.62
N LYS A 93 5.04 18.42 -14.74
CA LYS A 93 3.82 19.09 -14.28
C LYS A 93 2.57 18.61 -15.03
N GLU A 94 2.67 18.43 -16.35
CA GLU A 94 1.59 17.93 -17.18
C GLU A 94 1.11 16.57 -16.69
N TYR A 95 2.02 15.64 -16.43
CA TYR A 95 1.66 14.30 -15.95
C TYR A 95 1.13 14.28 -14.53
N LEU A 96 1.52 15.22 -13.66
CA LEU A 96 0.98 15.32 -12.29
C LEU A 96 -0.49 15.72 -12.23
N VAL A 97 -1.00 16.44 -13.23
CA VAL A 97 -2.42 16.87 -13.28
C VAL A 97 -3.30 15.90 -14.06
N VAL A 98 -2.73 14.89 -14.72
CA VAL A 98 -3.51 13.84 -15.38
C VAL A 98 -4.18 12.97 -14.33
N ASP A 99 -5.48 12.76 -14.50
CA ASP A 99 -6.26 11.87 -13.64
C ASP A 99 -5.66 10.45 -13.61
N ARG A 100 -5.44 9.94 -12.38
CA ARG A 100 -4.95 8.58 -12.09
C ARG A 100 -5.71 7.51 -12.86
N SER A 101 -7.01 7.70 -13.11
CA SER A 101 -7.87 6.75 -13.84
C SER A 101 -7.41 6.51 -15.28
N ARG A 102 -6.65 7.44 -15.86
CA ARG A 102 -6.12 7.32 -17.24
C ARG A 102 -4.92 6.40 -17.36
N PHE A 103 -4.31 6.02 -16.24
CA PHE A 103 -3.14 5.15 -16.23
C PHE A 103 -3.52 3.71 -15.85
N PRO A 104 -3.27 2.73 -16.72
CA PRO A 104 -3.39 1.32 -16.38
C PRO A 104 -2.58 0.98 -15.12
N LYS A 105 -3.09 0.07 -14.30
CA LYS A 105 -2.46 -0.29 -13.02
C LYS A 105 -1.03 -0.81 -13.21
N ASP A 106 -0.81 -1.64 -14.22
CA ASP A 106 0.47 -2.20 -14.62
C ASP A 106 1.49 -1.13 -15.02
N VAL A 107 1.06 -0.06 -15.69
CA VAL A 107 1.92 1.09 -16.02
C VAL A 107 2.40 1.78 -14.76
N VAL A 108 1.49 2.06 -13.82
CA VAL A 108 1.84 2.71 -12.55
C VAL A 108 2.71 1.81 -11.70
N ASP A 109 2.37 0.52 -11.60
CA ASP A 109 3.17 -0.47 -10.89
C ASP A 109 4.59 -0.59 -11.48
N GLY A 110 4.72 -0.50 -12.82
CA GLY A 110 6.00 -0.49 -13.51
C GLY A 110 6.84 0.74 -13.19
N CYS A 111 6.25 1.93 -13.23
CA CYS A 111 6.92 3.19 -12.89
C CYS A 111 7.36 3.19 -11.41
N GLN A 112 6.47 2.77 -10.51
CA GLN A 112 6.75 2.61 -9.09
C GLN A 112 7.86 1.58 -8.82
N GLY A 113 7.84 0.43 -9.51
CA GLY A 113 8.88 -0.58 -9.39
C GLY A 113 10.24 -0.11 -9.90
N LYS A 114 10.27 0.69 -10.97
CA LYS A 114 11.50 1.36 -11.44
C LYS A 114 12.00 2.36 -10.42
N LEU A 115 11.13 3.23 -9.92
CA LEU A 115 11.47 4.26 -8.93
C LEU A 115 12.02 3.65 -7.63
N LEU A 116 11.37 2.59 -7.12
CA LEU A 116 11.81 1.91 -5.90
C LEU A 116 13.23 1.34 -6.04
N ARG A 117 13.57 0.77 -7.20
CA ARG A 117 14.92 0.25 -7.48
C ARG A 117 15.99 1.34 -7.50
N LEU A 118 15.62 2.58 -7.84
CA LEU A 118 16.54 3.72 -7.83
C LEU A 118 16.68 4.36 -6.45
N CYS A 119 15.68 4.19 -5.57
CA CYS A 119 15.69 4.73 -4.21
C CYS A 119 16.48 3.86 -3.23
N MET A 120 16.57 2.55 -3.46
CA MET A 120 17.37 1.62 -2.66
C MET A 120 18.84 1.70 -3.07
#